data_AF-A0A7J6X5R8-F1
#
_entry.id   AF-A0A7J6X5R8-F1
#
_cell.length_a   1.000
_cell.length_b   1.000
_cell.length_c   1.000
_cell.angle_alpha   90.00
_cell.angle_beta   90.00
_cell.angle_gamma   90.00
#
_symmetry.space_group_name_H-M   'P 1'
#
loop_
_entity.id
_entity.type
_entity.pdbx_description
1 polymer ?
#
loop_
_entity_poly.entity_id
_entity_poly.type
_entity_poly.pdbx_seq_one_letter_code
_entity_poly.pdbx_strand_id
1 'polypeptide(L)'
;MLHELLLALLGYTGDLIIDEREHQESLGVQLSTDSAISEECTFKLSSDISFIQVSERDVIERLIKLGFYYRELDRFATKCRDLSWIRSLNVTPLEQKSCEVKEGKTKRPSVYRRAMANGIVEILSIYRSAVLHVEQKLLSDPVPILATVTHGLNKVTFLFKVILYIS
;
A
#
# COMPACT_ATOMS: atom_id res chain seq x y z
N MET A 1 -11.74 -13.68 -6.79
CA MET A 1 -10.62 -14.59 -6.42
C MET A 1 -9.26 -14.13 -6.95
N LEU A 2 -8.81 -14.51 -8.15
CA LEU A 2 -7.46 -14.14 -8.63
C LEU A 2 -7.28 -12.66 -8.90
N HIS A 3 -8.28 -12.04 -9.53
CA HIS A 3 -8.28 -10.61 -9.76
C HIS A 3 -8.22 -9.82 -8.44
N GLU A 4 -8.95 -10.27 -7.42
CA GLU A 4 -8.87 -9.68 -6.07
C GLU A 4 -7.50 -9.91 -5.41
N LEU A 5 -6.83 -11.04 -5.65
CA LEU A 5 -5.47 -11.25 -5.16
C LEU A 5 -4.45 -10.32 -5.84
N LEU A 6 -4.59 -10.08 -7.15
CA LEU A 6 -3.77 -9.11 -7.88
C LEU A 6 -4.05 -7.67 -7.42
N LEU A 7 -5.31 -7.33 -7.17
CA LEU A 7 -5.71 -6.04 -6.62
C LEU A 7 -5.12 -5.85 -5.21
N ALA A 8 -5.17 -6.88 -4.37
CA ALA A 8 -4.56 -6.84 -3.03
C ALA A 8 -3.04 -6.68 -3.06
N LEU A 9 -2.36 -7.27 -4.06
CA LEU A 9 -0.93 -7.03 -4.29
C LEU A 9 -0.63 -5.56 -4.62
N LEU A 10 -1.57 -4.85 -5.24
CA LEU A 10 -1.53 -3.41 -5.48
C LEU A 10 -2.10 -2.59 -4.31
N GLY A 11 -2.37 -3.21 -3.17
CA GLY A 11 -2.86 -2.54 -1.97
C GLY A 11 -4.36 -2.26 -1.93
N TYR A 12 -5.14 -2.78 -2.89
CA TYR A 12 -6.59 -2.64 -2.88
C TYR A 12 -7.25 -3.81 -2.15
N THR A 13 -8.04 -3.49 -1.13
CA THR A 13 -8.83 -4.43 -0.34
C THR A 13 -10.20 -4.67 -0.99
N GLY A 14 -10.84 -5.78 -0.64
CA GLY A 14 -12.12 -6.21 -1.19
C GLY A 14 -12.78 -7.28 -0.31
N ASP A 15 -13.71 -8.05 -0.86
CA ASP A 15 -14.47 -9.05 -0.10
C ASP A 15 -13.58 -10.22 0.36
N LEU A 16 -12.62 -10.60 -0.48
CA LEU A 16 -11.64 -11.63 -0.16
C LEU A 16 -10.59 -11.18 0.87
N ILE A 17 -10.01 -9.99 0.66
CA ILE A 17 -8.90 -9.45 1.46
C ILE A 17 -9.39 -8.19 2.15
N ILE A 18 -9.58 -8.31 3.46
CA ILE A 18 -10.16 -7.27 4.29
C ILE A 18 -9.03 -6.55 5.01
N ASP A 19 -9.07 -5.23 5.05
CA ASP A 19 -8.21 -4.44 5.94
C ASP A 19 -8.93 -4.23 7.26
N GLU A 20 -8.37 -4.74 8.35
CA GLU A 20 -8.93 -4.54 9.69
C GLU A 20 -9.01 -3.07 10.08
N ARG A 21 -8.14 -2.20 9.54
CA ARG A 21 -8.19 -0.76 9.82
C ARG A 21 -9.43 -0.12 9.23
N GLU A 22 -9.75 -0.41 7.97
CA GLU A 22 -10.95 0.11 7.31
C GLU A 22 -12.22 -0.45 7.96
N HIS A 23 -12.17 -1.70 8.41
CA HIS A 23 -13.27 -2.32 9.14
C HIS A 23 -13.51 -1.64 10.50
N GLN A 24 -12.44 -1.28 11.22
CA GLN A 24 -12.51 -0.56 12.50
C GLN A 24 -12.89 0.92 12.34
N GLU A 25 -12.42 1.59 11.29
CA GLU A 25 -12.83 2.96 10.94
C GLU A 25 -14.32 3.02 10.60
N SER A 26 -14.85 2.02 9.89
CA SER A 26 -16.29 1.88 9.59
C SER A 26 -17.14 1.69 10.85
N LEU A 27 -16.55 1.13 11.91
CA LEU A 27 -17.18 0.95 13.23
C LEU A 27 -17.03 2.19 14.14
N GLY A 28 -16.48 3.29 13.63
CA GLY A 28 -16.39 4.57 14.34
C GLY A 28 -15.21 4.69 15.31
N VAL A 29 -14.28 3.73 15.30
CA VAL A 29 -13.04 3.81 16.09
C VAL A 29 -12.03 4.65 15.31
N GLN A 30 -11.90 5.94 15.65
CA GLN A 30 -10.91 6.83 15.04
C GLN A 30 -9.49 6.43 15.45
N LEU A 31 -8.91 5.44 14.77
CA LEU A 31 -7.46 5.28 14.76
C LEU A 31 -6.90 6.38 13.87
N SER A 32 -6.01 7.21 14.43
CA SER A 32 -5.35 8.28 13.71
C SER A 32 -4.65 7.70 12.48
N THR A 33 -5.26 7.90 11.30
CA THR A 33 -4.72 7.52 10.00
C THR A 33 -3.30 8.08 9.85
N ASP A 34 -2.94 9.15 10.57
CA ASP A 34 -1.67 9.86 10.43
C ASP A 34 -0.41 9.19 11.00
N SER A 35 -0.54 7.99 11.61
CA SER A 35 0.62 7.28 12.18
C SER A 35 1.63 6.85 11.11
N ALA A 36 2.88 6.69 11.55
CA ALA A 36 4.00 6.17 10.76
C ALA A 36 3.66 4.81 10.15
N ILE A 37 4.42 4.40 9.12
CA ILE A 37 4.34 3.08 8.47
C ILE A 37 4.12 2.05 9.58
N SER A 38 2.92 1.46 9.62
CA SER A 38 2.60 0.56 10.69
C SER A 38 3.30 -0.76 10.41
N GLU A 39 4.14 -1.16 11.36
CA GLU A 39 5.00 -2.35 11.24
C GLU A 39 4.18 -3.65 11.18
N GLU A 40 2.91 -3.60 11.62
CA GLU A 40 2.02 -4.75 11.67
C GLU A 40 1.02 -4.76 10.50
N CYS A 41 1.01 -5.87 9.76
CA CYS A 41 0.12 -6.10 8.63
C CYS A 41 -1.33 -6.25 9.10
N THR A 42 -2.21 -5.35 8.63
CA THR A 42 -3.64 -5.36 8.97
C THR A 42 -4.52 -6.04 7.94
N PHE A 43 -3.94 -6.47 6.82
CA PHE A 43 -4.68 -7.22 5.81
C PHE A 43 -4.88 -8.66 6.28
N LYS A 44 -6.13 -9.12 6.24
CA LYS A 44 -6.52 -10.49 6.56
C LYS A 44 -7.35 -11.10 5.45
N LEU A 45 -7.19 -12.40 5.28
CA LEU A 45 -8.07 -13.20 4.43
C LEU A 45 -9.42 -13.37 5.15
N SER A 46 -10.52 -13.19 4.45
CA SER A 46 -11.85 -13.46 5.02
C SER A 46 -11.95 -14.89 5.54
N SER A 47 -12.57 -15.06 6.72
CA SER A 47 -12.79 -16.36 7.34
C SER A 47 -13.80 -17.24 6.60
N ASP A 48 -14.58 -16.65 5.70
CA ASP A 48 -15.78 -17.27 5.13
C ASP A 48 -15.47 -18.08 3.86
N ILE A 49 -14.18 -18.24 3.55
CA ILE A 49 -13.70 -18.87 2.32
C ILE A 49 -13.33 -20.33 2.59
N SER A 50 -14.31 -21.20 2.39
CA SER A 50 -14.18 -22.65 2.57
C SER A 50 -13.56 -23.38 1.37
N PHE A 51 -13.37 -22.69 0.24
CA PHE A 51 -12.93 -23.30 -1.01
C PHE A 51 -11.41 -23.26 -1.24
N ILE A 52 -10.64 -22.60 -0.37
CA ILE A 52 -9.17 -22.50 -0.48
C ILE A 52 -8.51 -23.58 0.39
N GLN A 53 -7.54 -24.30 -0.16
CA GLN A 53 -6.79 -25.31 0.58
C GLN A 53 -5.79 -24.65 1.56
N VAL A 54 -5.50 -25.29 2.70
CA VAL A 54 -4.58 -24.75 3.73
C VAL A 54 -3.22 -24.35 3.15
N SER A 55 -2.67 -25.15 2.23
CA SER A 55 -1.41 -24.85 1.54
C SER A 55 -1.47 -23.60 0.65
N GLU A 56 -2.63 -23.32 0.06
CA GLU A 56 -2.84 -22.12 -0.77
C GLU A 56 -3.05 -20.89 0.11
N ARG A 57 -3.72 -21.08 1.26
CA ARG A 57 -3.94 -20.03 2.25
C ARG A 57 -2.64 -19.46 2.78
N ASP A 58 -1.66 -20.28 3.14
CA ASP A 58 -0.34 -19.82 3.61
C ASP A 58 0.38 -18.96 2.57
N VAL A 59 0.29 -19.35 1.29
CA VAL A 59 0.88 -18.59 0.17
C VAL A 59 0.16 -17.25 -0.01
N ILE A 60 -1.17 -17.28 0.03
CA ILE A 60 -2.01 -16.08 -0.10
C ILE A 60 -1.74 -15.12 1.05
N GLU A 61 -1.67 -15.58 2.31
CA GLU A 61 -1.33 -14.74 3.46
C GLU A 61 0.04 -14.08 3.33
N ARG A 62 1.03 -14.79 2.78
CA ARG A 62 2.35 -14.22 2.48
C ARG A 62 2.31 -13.17 1.36
N LEU A 63 1.49 -13.39 0.33
CA LEU A 63 1.29 -12.44 -0.77
C LEU A 63 0.55 -11.18 -0.31
N ILE A 64 -0.46 -11.34 0.53
CA ILE A 64 -1.24 -10.24 1.11
C ILE A 64 -0.34 -9.31 1.93
N LYS A 65 0.59 -9.87 2.74
CA LYS A 65 1.59 -9.07 3.47
C LYS A 65 2.43 -8.20 2.53
N LEU A 66 2.79 -8.71 1.36
CA LEU A 66 3.53 -7.93 0.36
C LEU A 66 2.68 -6.77 -0.19
N GLY A 67 1.41 -7.03 -0.49
CA GLY A 67 0.46 -5.99 -0.90
C GLY A 67 0.24 -4.90 0.15
N PHE A 68 0.21 -5.29 1.43
CA PHE A 68 0.18 -4.36 2.55
C PHE A 68 1.41 -3.44 2.59
N TYR A 69 2.63 -3.99 2.50
CA TYR A 69 3.85 -3.17 2.46
C TYR A 69 3.88 -2.24 1.25
N TYR A 70 3.43 -2.72 0.10
CA TYR A 70 3.28 -1.90 -1.09
C TYR A 70 2.35 -0.70 -0.83
N ARG A 71 1.17 -0.93 -0.22
CA ARG A 71 0.20 0.13 0.12
C ARG A 71 0.82 1.17 1.05
N GLU A 72 1.50 0.74 2.10
CA GLU A 72 2.12 1.65 3.05
C GLU A 72 3.26 2.48 2.43
N LEU A 73 4.06 1.89 1.55
CA LEU A 73 5.10 2.62 0.80
C LEU A 73 4.49 3.64 -0.18
N ASP A 74 3.44 3.27 -0.90
CA ASP A 74 2.76 4.16 -1.84
C ASP A 74 2.08 5.34 -1.11
N ARG A 75 1.47 5.04 0.03
CA ARG A 75 0.89 6.02 0.95
C ARG A 75 1.96 6.96 1.52
N PHE A 76 3.09 6.44 1.98
CA PHE A 76 4.22 7.23 2.44
C PHE A 76 4.77 8.14 1.33
N ALA A 77 4.96 7.61 0.13
CA ALA A 77 5.48 8.38 -0.99
C ALA A 77 4.51 9.51 -1.39
N THR A 78 3.20 9.23 -1.42
CA THR A 78 2.16 10.22 -1.72
C THR A 78 2.15 11.32 -0.66
N LYS A 79 2.18 10.95 0.63
CA LYS A 79 2.25 11.90 1.75
C LYS A 79 3.49 12.80 1.69
N CYS A 80 4.65 12.24 1.33
CA CYS A 80 5.90 13.01 1.22
C CYS A 80 5.97 13.91 -0.03
N ARG A 81 5.19 13.59 -1.06
CA ARG A 81 5.08 14.40 -2.30
C ARG A 81 4.00 15.47 -2.21
N ASP A 82 3.08 15.40 -1.25
CA ASP A 82 2.01 16.39 -1.12
C ASP A 82 2.58 17.81 -0.89
N LEU A 83 2.23 18.71 -1.80
CA LEU A 83 2.64 20.12 -1.82
C LEU A 83 1.53 21.02 -1.28
N SER A 84 0.49 20.48 -0.64
CA SER A 84 -0.60 21.23 -0.01
C SER A 84 -0.11 22.41 0.85
N TRP A 85 1.06 22.28 1.49
CA TRP A 85 1.71 23.36 2.24
C TRP A 85 2.21 24.55 1.40
N ILE A 86 2.49 24.37 0.11
CA ILE A 86 2.91 25.46 -0.79
C ILE A 86 1.70 26.30 -1.20
N ARG A 87 0.53 25.65 -1.37
CA ARG A 87 -0.72 26.35 -1.73
C ARG A 87 -1.22 27.26 -0.61
N SER A 88 -1.01 26.90 0.66
CA SER A 88 -1.36 27.74 1.82
C SER A 88 -0.46 28.96 2.03
N LEU A 89 0.64 29.10 1.27
CA LEU A 89 1.51 30.28 1.31
C LEU A 89 1.02 31.43 0.42
N ASN A 90 0.16 31.13 -0.57
CA ASN A 90 -0.32 32.09 -1.56
C ASN A 90 -1.63 32.79 -1.16
N VAL A 91 -2.08 32.65 0.09
CA VAL A 91 -3.25 33.37 0.59
C VAL A 91 -2.81 34.76 1.05
N THR A 92 -3.34 35.79 0.40
CA THR A 92 -3.09 37.20 0.68
C THR A 92 -3.34 37.57 2.16
N PRO A 93 -2.63 38.56 2.75
CA PRO A 93 -2.57 38.78 4.20
C PRO A 93 -3.87 39.25 4.89
N LEU A 94 -5.03 39.29 4.21
CA LEU A 94 -6.23 39.95 4.74
C LEU A 94 -7.22 39.02 5.45
N GLU A 95 -7.06 37.69 5.39
CA GLU A 95 -8.04 36.73 5.93
C GLU A 95 -7.53 35.89 7.12
N GLN A 96 -6.50 36.36 7.81
CA GLN A 96 -6.07 35.78 9.09
C GLN A 96 -6.95 36.26 10.25
N LYS A 97 -8.21 35.81 10.34
CA LYS A 97 -8.97 36.00 11.59
C LYS A 97 -10.04 34.97 11.96
N SER A 98 -10.14 33.81 11.32
CA SER A 98 -11.18 32.84 11.73
C SER A 98 -10.85 31.35 11.57
N CYS A 99 -9.59 30.95 11.71
CA CYS A 99 -9.25 29.53 11.85
C CYS A 99 -8.14 29.34 12.89
N GLU A 100 -8.50 29.48 14.17
CA GLU A 100 -7.73 28.86 15.23
C GLU A 100 -8.23 27.42 15.46
N VAL A 101 -7.27 26.54 15.80
CA VAL A 101 -7.41 25.17 16.30
C VAL A 101 -7.55 24.05 15.24
N LYS A 102 -6.39 23.54 14.79
CA LYS A 102 -5.93 22.17 15.14
C LYS A 102 -4.40 22.12 15.01
N GLU A 103 -3.75 21.85 16.14
CA GLU A 103 -2.31 21.71 16.27
C GLU A 103 -1.81 20.47 15.53
N GLY A 104 -1.17 20.70 14.39
CA GLY A 104 -0.29 19.74 13.75
C GLY A 104 0.66 20.55 12.91
N LYS A 105 1.84 20.89 13.43
CA LYS A 105 2.86 21.65 12.70
C LYS A 105 3.14 20.93 11.38
N THR A 106 2.54 21.36 10.27
CA THR A 106 2.90 20.93 8.92
C THR A 106 4.27 21.53 8.61
N LYS A 107 5.30 20.95 9.24
CA LYS A 107 6.70 21.27 9.00
C LYS A 107 6.94 21.07 7.51
N ARG A 108 7.59 22.05 6.89
CA ARG A 108 7.95 22.01 5.47
C ARG A 108 8.49 20.63 5.07
N PRO A 109 7.98 20.07 3.98
CA PRO A 109 8.62 19.08 3.13
C PRO A 109 10.12 18.96 3.29
N SER A 110 10.73 18.02 4.02
CA SER A 110 12.19 17.93 3.91
C SER A 110 12.55 17.50 2.49
N VAL A 111 13.45 18.23 1.82
CA VAL A 111 13.84 17.96 0.43
C VAL A 111 14.37 16.52 0.29
N TYR A 112 15.07 16.03 1.32
CA TYR A 112 15.54 14.64 1.40
C TYR A 112 14.39 13.62 1.40
N ARG A 113 13.32 13.83 2.18
CA ARG A 113 12.15 12.93 2.17
C ARG A 113 11.48 12.88 0.81
N ARG A 114 11.48 14.00 0.07
CA ARG A 114 10.94 14.05 -1.30
C ARG A 114 11.82 13.30 -2.29
N ALA A 115 13.13 13.47 -2.22
CA ALA A 115 14.07 12.72 -3.05
C ALA A 115 13.93 11.21 -2.82
N MET A 116 13.83 10.80 -1.55
CA MET A 116 13.57 9.41 -1.17
C MET A 116 12.21 8.91 -1.68
N ALA A 117 11.15 9.69 -1.52
CA ALA A 117 9.81 9.34 -2.02
C ALA A 117 9.80 9.15 -3.55
N ASN A 118 10.54 9.96 -4.31
CA ASN A 118 10.67 9.78 -5.75
C ASN A 118 11.38 8.46 -6.10
N GLY A 119 12.46 8.11 -5.39
CA GLY A 119 13.13 6.81 -5.57
C GLY A 119 12.22 5.62 -5.22
N ILE A 120 11.43 5.73 -4.15
CA ILE A 120 10.44 4.70 -3.79
C ILE A 120 9.39 4.55 -4.90
N VAL A 121 8.86 5.64 -5.46
CA VAL A 121 7.88 5.60 -6.56
C VAL A 121 8.42 4.88 -7.78
N GLU A 122 9.70 5.09 -8.12
CA GLU A 122 10.36 4.39 -9.22
C GLU A 122 10.38 2.88 -8.98
N ILE A 123 10.75 2.43 -7.78
CA ILE A 123 10.75 1.00 -7.40
C ILE A 123 9.33 0.43 -7.44
N LEU A 124 8.35 1.17 -6.92
CA LEU A 124 6.93 0.78 -6.96
C LEU A 124 6.42 0.68 -8.40
N SER A 125 6.95 1.47 -9.34
CA SER A 125 6.59 1.39 -10.76
C SER A 125 7.07 0.09 -11.41
N ILE A 126 8.27 -0.39 -11.05
CA ILE A 126 8.79 -1.69 -11.50
C ILE A 126 7.90 -2.80 -10.96
N TYR A 127 7.52 -2.73 -9.67
CA TYR A 127 6.59 -3.69 -9.08
C TYR A 127 5.25 -3.73 -9.81
N ARG A 128 4.63 -2.57 -10.06
CA ARG A 128 3.38 -2.45 -10.83
C ARG A 128 3.50 -3.11 -12.21
N SER A 129 4.60 -2.85 -12.92
CA SER A 129 4.84 -3.44 -14.23
C SER A 129 4.93 -4.98 -14.17
N ALA A 130 5.56 -5.53 -13.14
CA ALA A 130 5.64 -6.97 -12.93
C ALA A 130 4.27 -7.60 -12.65
N VAL A 131 3.44 -6.94 -11.82
CA VAL A 131 2.07 -7.40 -11.55
C VAL A 131 1.20 -7.36 -12.83
N LEU A 132 1.31 -6.30 -13.63
CA LEU A 132 0.61 -6.20 -14.92
C LEU A 132 1.06 -7.28 -15.91
N HIS A 133 2.35 -7.60 -15.96
CA HIS A 133 2.83 -8.71 -16.78
C HIS A 133 2.27 -10.06 -16.34
N VAL A 134 2.11 -10.27 -15.02
CA VAL A 134 1.47 -11.46 -14.48
C VAL A 134 -0.02 -11.47 -14.85
N GLU A 135 -0.73 -10.35 -14.73
CA GLU A 135 -2.13 -10.23 -15.14
C GLU A 135 -2.31 -10.53 -16.63
N GLN A 136 -1.50 -9.93 -17.50
CA GLN A 136 -1.53 -10.18 -18.94
C GLN A 136 -1.29 -11.65 -19.26
N LYS A 137 -0.35 -12.29 -18.56
CA LYS A 137 -0.07 -13.71 -18.71
C LYS A 137 -1.26 -14.58 -18.27
N LEU A 138 -1.99 -14.18 -17.23
CA LEU A 138 -3.20 -14.87 -16.77
C LEU A 138 -4.37 -14.72 -17.74
N LEU A 139 -4.49 -13.57 -18.41
CA LEU A 139 -5.46 -13.40 -19.49
C LEU A 139 -5.14 -14.28 -20.71
N SER A 140 -3.86 -14.57 -20.95
CA SER A 140 -3.43 -15.42 -22.08
C SER A 140 -3.49 -16.92 -21.80
N ASP A 141 -3.26 -17.37 -20.55
CA ASP A 141 -3.28 -18.78 -20.18
C ASP A 141 -3.76 -18.98 -18.72
N PRO A 142 -4.95 -19.59 -18.50
CA PRO A 142 -5.56 -19.65 -17.18
C PRO A 142 -5.06 -20.79 -16.26
N VAL A 143 -4.02 -21.58 -16.59
CA VAL A 143 -3.54 -22.71 -15.75
C VAL A 143 -1.99 -22.84 -15.78
N PRO A 144 -1.25 -23.23 -14.71
CA PRO A 144 -1.52 -23.21 -13.27
C PRO A 144 -0.94 -21.94 -12.60
N ILE A 145 -1.78 -21.32 -11.78
CA ILE A 145 -1.73 -19.87 -11.54
C ILE A 145 -0.83 -19.46 -10.37
N LEU A 146 -0.95 -20.15 -9.23
CA LEU A 146 -0.28 -19.74 -8.00
C LEU A 146 1.24 -19.95 -8.08
N ALA A 147 1.69 -21.02 -8.73
CA ALA A 147 3.12 -21.27 -8.96
C ALA A 147 3.74 -20.18 -9.84
N THR A 148 3.03 -19.71 -10.86
CA THR A 148 3.48 -18.64 -11.77
C THR A 148 3.54 -17.29 -11.06
N VAL A 149 2.52 -16.95 -10.27
CA VAL A 149 2.48 -15.72 -9.44
C VAL A 149 3.60 -15.75 -8.40
N THR A 150 3.77 -16.86 -7.67
CA THR A 150 4.83 -17.00 -6.65
C THR A 150 6.23 -16.97 -7.27
N HIS A 151 6.42 -17.58 -8.44
CA HIS A 151 7.71 -17.56 -9.15
C HIS A 151 8.05 -16.18 -9.71
N GLY A 152 7.06 -15.47 -10.29
CA GLY A 152 7.23 -14.11 -10.79
C GLY A 152 7.53 -13.12 -9.67
N LEU A 153 6.84 -13.26 -8.53
CA LEU A 153 7.01 -12.38 -7.37
C LEU A 153 8.22 -12.75 -6.49
N ASN A 154 8.76 -13.97 -6.58
CA ASN A 154 10.00 -14.35 -5.86
C ASN A 154 11.21 -13.50 -6.27
N LYS A 155 11.30 -13.10 -7.55
CA LYS A 155 12.36 -12.17 -8.00
C LYS A 155 12.24 -10.78 -7.36
N VAL A 156 11.02 -10.31 -7.12
CA VAL A 156 10.75 -8.95 -6.63
C VAL A 156 10.71 -8.89 -5.10
N THR A 157 10.34 -9.98 -4.42
CA THR A 157 10.38 -10.08 -2.95
C THR A 157 11.79 -10.04 -2.38
N PHE A 158 12.80 -10.53 -3.11
CA PHE A 158 14.19 -10.37 -2.70
C PHE A 158 14.59 -8.88 -2.68
N LEU A 159 14.23 -8.14 -3.74
CA LEU A 159 14.45 -6.71 -3.84
C LEU A 159 13.74 -5.93 -2.72
N PHE A 160 12.48 -6.26 -2.44
CA PHE A 160 11.72 -5.61 -1.36
C PHE A 160 12.31 -5.89 0.03
N LYS A 161 12.73 -7.14 0.32
CA LYS A 161 13.39 -7.48 1.60
C LYS A 161 14.70 -6.71 1.80
N VAL A 162 15.49 -6.53 0.75
CA VAL A 162 16.76 -5.79 0.82
C VAL A 162 16.51 -4.31 1.12
N ILE A 163 15.48 -3.71 0.52
CA ILE A 163 15.14 -2.29 0.75
C ILE A 163 14.59 -2.07 2.17
N LEU A 164 13.74 -2.98 2.66
CA LEU A 164 13.17 -2.91 4.02
C LEU A 164 14.22 -3.12 5.13
N TYR A 165 15.36 -3.76 4.84
CA TYR A 165 16.46 -3.94 5.80
C TYR A 165 17.42 -2.75 5.86
N ILE A 166 17.38 -1.84 4.88
CA ILE A 166 18.27 -0.68 4.77
C ILE A 166 17.59 0.61 5.25
N SER A 167 16.25 0.64 5.32
CA SER A 167 15.46 1.78 5.82
C SER A 167 15.18 1.68 7.32
#